data_AF-A0A3M1LTB4-F1
#
_entry.id   AF-A0A3M1LTB4-F1
#
_cell.length_a   1.000
_cell.length_b   1.000
_cell.length_c   1.000
_cell.angle_alpha   90.00
_cell.angle_beta   90.00
_cell.angle_gamma   90.00
#
_symmetry.space_group_name_H-M   'P 1'
#
loop_
_entity.id
_entity.type
_entity.pdbx_description
1 polymer ?
#
loop_
_entity_poly.entity_id
_entity_poly.type
_entity_poly.pdbx_seq_one_letter_code
_entity_poly.pdbx_strand_id
1 'polypeptide(L)'
;MATRTVAPAPSASHRSPIPLDLMALPGLGRFLGWRHARTALQVPLALVALLMVLDGLQGPQRASGNLATVLAWVHYRGFVILALL
;
A
#
# COMPACT_ATOMS: atom_id res chain seq x y z
N MET A 1 7.92 39.42 51.22
CA MET A 1 6.92 38.58 50.56
C MET A 1 6.98 38.86 49.06
N ALA A 2 7.81 38.12 48.32
CA ALA A 2 8.07 38.34 46.89
C ALA A 2 7.36 37.24 46.09
N THR A 3 6.35 37.60 45.30
CA THR A 3 5.65 36.72 44.37
C THR A 3 6.56 36.46 43.17
N ARG A 4 7.21 35.29 43.17
CA ARG A 4 8.01 34.80 42.05
C ARG A 4 7.06 34.37 40.94
N THR A 5 6.95 35.19 39.90
CA THR A 5 6.25 34.86 38.65
C THR A 5 6.89 33.62 38.05
N VAL A 6 6.19 32.48 38.10
CA VAL A 6 6.61 31.26 37.41
C VAL A 6 6.38 31.50 35.92
N ALA A 7 7.46 31.61 35.16
CA ALA A 7 7.40 31.69 33.71
C ALA A 7 6.72 30.41 33.17
N PRO A 8 5.82 30.50 32.18
CA PRO A 8 5.21 29.32 31.59
C PRO A 8 6.29 28.44 30.98
N ALA A 9 6.27 27.14 31.32
CA ALA A 9 7.15 26.14 30.74
C ALA A 9 7.05 26.19 29.21
N PRO A 10 8.17 26.02 28.46
CA PRO A 10 8.12 25.98 27.01
C PRO A 10 7.15 24.87 26.60
N SER A 11 6.09 25.25 25.89
CA SER A 11 5.13 24.31 25.32
C SER A 11 5.92 23.31 24.49
N ALA A 12 5.81 22.03 24.85
CA ALA A 12 6.42 20.94 24.12
C ALA A 12 5.96 21.06 22.66
N SER A 13 6.85 21.56 21.80
CA SER A 13 6.62 21.69 20.38
C SER A 13 6.26 20.31 19.85
N HIS A 14 4.98 20.11 19.51
CA HIS A 14 4.54 18.94 18.76
C HIS A 14 5.38 18.93 17.49
N ARG A 15 6.41 18.08 17.46
CA ARG A 15 7.23 17.85 16.27
C ARG A 15 6.31 17.11 15.31
N SER A 16 5.58 17.85 14.48
CA SER A 16 4.76 17.26 13.43
C SER A 16 5.65 16.29 12.65
N PRO A 17 5.28 14.99 12.55
CA PRO A 17 6.03 14.07 11.72
C PRO A 17 6.07 14.69 10.33
N ILE A 18 7.28 14.85 9.78
CA ILE A 18 7.47 15.43 8.44
C ILE A 18 6.56 14.64 7.50
N PRO A 19 5.50 15.25 6.94
CA PRO A 19 4.63 14.53 6.03
C PRO A 19 5.50 14.18 4.82
N LEU A 20 5.62 12.88 4.56
CA LEU A 20 6.40 12.37 3.45
C LEU A 20 5.68 12.80 2.17
N ASP A 21 6.10 13.92 1.59
CA ASP A 21 5.45 14.53 0.45
C ASP A 21 5.82 13.78 -0.83
N LEU A 22 5.00 12.78 -1.16
CA LEU A 22 5.14 11.99 -2.39
C LEU A 22 5.02 12.84 -3.67
N MET A 23 4.45 14.05 -3.59
CA MET A 23 4.35 14.98 -4.73
C MET A 23 5.65 15.78 -4.94
N ALA A 24 6.46 15.95 -3.88
CA ALA A 24 7.75 16.63 -3.97
C ALA A 24 8.82 15.76 -4.66
N LEU A 25 8.60 14.45 -4.82
CA LEU A 25 9.52 13.59 -5.57
C LEU A 25 9.46 13.91 -7.07
N PRO A 26 10.57 14.36 -7.68
CA PRO A 26 10.60 14.69 -9.10
C PRO A 26 10.26 13.44 -9.92
N GLY A 27 9.24 13.56 -10.78
CA GLY A 27 8.73 12.47 -11.61
C GLY A 27 7.58 11.68 -10.98
N LEU A 28 7.63 11.40 -9.68
CA LEU A 28 6.57 10.63 -8.98
C LEU A 28 5.28 11.45 -8.86
N GLY A 29 5.37 12.73 -8.49
CA GLY A 29 4.19 13.62 -8.44
C GLY A 29 3.52 13.80 -9.80
N ARG A 30 4.32 13.92 -10.87
CA ARG A 30 3.80 14.01 -12.26
C ARG A 30 3.15 12.72 -12.72
N PHE A 31 3.72 11.58 -12.36
CA PHE A 31 3.15 10.28 -12.67
C PHE A 31 1.86 10.03 -11.90
N LEU A 32 1.81 10.30 -10.58
CA LEU A 32 0.60 10.15 -9.78
C LEU A 32 -0.52 11.11 -10.21
N GLY A 33 -0.18 12.32 -10.66
CA GLY A 33 -1.13 13.28 -11.19
C GLY A 33 -1.66 12.95 -12.60
N TRP A 34 -1.10 11.95 -13.28
CA TRP A 34 -1.53 11.58 -14.62
C TRP A 34 -2.84 10.80 -14.59
N ARG A 35 -3.84 11.23 -15.37
CA ARG A 35 -5.15 10.55 -15.47
C ARG A 35 -5.09 9.07 -15.85
N HIS A 36 -3.98 8.62 -16.45
CA HIS A 36 -3.76 7.22 -16.86
C HIS A 36 -2.73 6.49 -16.01
N ALA A 37 -2.24 7.08 -14.91
CA ALA A 37 -1.26 6.45 -14.02
C ALA A 37 -1.72 5.05 -13.57
N ARG A 38 -3.00 4.95 -13.21
CA ARG A 38 -3.62 3.70 -12.80
C ARG A 38 -3.62 2.67 -13.91
N THR A 39 -4.01 3.06 -15.12
CA THR A 39 -4.01 2.18 -16.29
C THR A 39 -2.60 1.77 -16.69
N ALA A 40 -1.65 2.70 -16.64
CA ALA A 40 -0.24 2.45 -16.92
C ALA A 40 0.40 1.45 -15.95
N LEU A 41 -0.04 1.42 -14.68
CA LEU A 41 0.34 0.38 -13.72
C LEU A 41 -0.44 -0.92 -13.94
N GLN A 42 -1.73 -0.84 -14.28
CA GLN A 42 -2.59 -2.00 -14.52
C GLN A 42 -2.15 -2.83 -15.71
N VAL A 43 -1.74 -2.21 -16.83
CA VAL A 43 -1.34 -2.93 -18.05
C VAL A 43 -0.19 -3.92 -17.81
N PRO A 44 0.97 -3.54 -17.24
CA PRO A 44 2.05 -4.49 -16.98
C PRO A 44 1.64 -5.53 -15.93
N LEU A 45 0.91 -5.14 -14.88
CA LEU A 45 0.37 -6.09 -13.90
C LEU A 45 -0.58 -7.11 -14.54
N ALA A 46 -1.43 -6.68 -15.45
CA ALA A 46 -2.34 -7.54 -16.20
C ALA A 46 -1.59 -8.47 -17.14
N LEU A 47 -0.53 -7.97 -17.78
CA LEU A 47 0.33 -8.78 -18.63
C LEU A 47 1.04 -9.87 -17.82
N VAL A 48 1.60 -9.53 -16.67
CA VAL A 48 2.22 -10.50 -15.73
C VAL A 48 1.19 -11.52 -15.26
N ALA A 49 0.00 -11.08 -14.89
CA ALA A 49 -1.08 -11.99 -14.48
C ALA A 49 -1.47 -12.94 -15.63
N LEU A 50 -1.57 -12.44 -16.86
CA LEU A 50 -1.84 -13.27 -18.04
C LEU A 50 -0.73 -14.30 -18.27
N LEU A 51 0.53 -13.90 -18.16
CA LEU A 51 1.67 -14.81 -18.26
C LEU A 51 1.64 -15.90 -17.17
N MET A 52 1.35 -15.54 -15.92
CA MET A 52 1.18 -16.52 -14.83
C MET A 52 0.02 -17.48 -15.07
N VAL A 53 -1.10 -17.00 -15.62
CA VAL A 53 -2.24 -17.86 -15.97
C VAL A 53 -1.84 -18.83 -17.08
N LEU A 54 -1.19 -18.34 -18.14
CA LEU A 54 -0.73 -19.18 -19.25
C LEU A 54 0.28 -20.23 -18.79
N ASP A 55 1.17 -19.86 -17.87
CA ASP A 55 2.14 -20.76 -17.23
C ASP A 55 1.42 -21.83 -16.38
N GLY A 56 0.47 -21.42 -15.53
CA GLY A 56 -0.32 -22.33 -14.70
C GLY A 56 -1.27 -23.26 -15.47
N LEU A 57 -1.68 -22.87 -16.68
CA LEU A 57 -2.50 -23.70 -17.57
C LEU A 57 -1.66 -24.74 -18.34
N GLN A 58 -0.40 -24.44 -18.66
CA GLN A 58 0.50 -25.34 -19.40
C GLN A 58 1.37 -26.22 -18.48
N GLY A 59 1.58 -25.79 -17.23
CA GLY A 59 2.39 -26.51 -16.25
C GLY A 59 1.70 -27.74 -15.62
N PRO A 60 2.47 -28.65 -15.00
CA PRO A 60 1.91 -29.79 -14.26
C PRO A 60 1.02 -29.32 -13.10
N GLN A 61 -0.29 -29.57 -13.20
CA GLN A 61 -1.27 -29.20 -12.18
C GLN A 61 -1.13 -30.07 -10.93
N ARG A 62 -0.31 -29.64 -9.96
CA ARG A 62 -0.34 -30.20 -8.60
C ARG A 62 -1.57 -29.65 -7.87
N ALA A 63 -2.71 -30.29 -8.13
CA ALA A 63 -4.04 -29.86 -7.68
C ALA A 63 -4.10 -29.52 -6.18
N SER A 64 -3.47 -30.30 -5.30
CA SER A 64 -3.47 -30.06 -3.85
C SER A 64 -2.66 -28.83 -3.44
N GLY A 65 -1.52 -28.57 -4.09
CA GLY A 65 -0.63 -27.45 -3.76
C GLY A 65 -1.23 -26.11 -4.18
N ASN A 66 -1.75 -26.03 -5.42
CA ASN A 66 -2.42 -24.83 -5.90
C ASN A 66 -3.68 -24.52 -5.06
N LEU A 67 -4.50 -25.54 -4.74
CA LEU A 67 -5.66 -25.35 -3.88
C LEU A 67 -5.28 -24.83 -2.50
N ALA A 68 -4.25 -25.39 -1.86
CA ALA A 68 -3.84 -24.96 -0.52
C ALA A 68 -3.44 -23.47 -0.49
N THR A 69 -2.63 -23.02 -1.45
CA THR A 69 -2.19 -21.62 -1.52
C THR A 69 -3.33 -20.68 -1.93
N VAL A 70 -4.15 -21.07 -2.92
CA VAL A 70 -5.29 -20.27 -3.38
C VAL A 70 -6.35 -20.13 -2.29
N LEU A 71 -6.72 -21.22 -1.60
CA LEU A 71 -7.69 -21.15 -0.50
C LEU A 71 -7.19 -20.24 0.61
N ALA A 72 -5.94 -20.40 1.04
CA ALA A 72 -5.35 -19.60 2.10
C ALA A 72 -5.36 -18.11 1.74
N TRP A 73 -4.96 -17.76 0.51
CA TRP A 73 -5.01 -16.38 0.02
C TRP A 73 -6.47 -15.89 0.05
N VAL A 74 -7.40 -16.55 -0.64
CA VAL A 74 -8.81 -16.10 -0.74
C VAL A 74 -9.44 -15.83 0.63
N HIS A 75 -9.24 -16.73 1.62
CA HIS A 75 -9.76 -16.54 2.97
C HIS A 75 -9.10 -15.34 3.67
N TYR A 76 -7.76 -15.25 3.63
CA TYR A 76 -7.04 -14.10 4.19
C TYR A 76 -7.55 -12.77 3.60
N ARG A 77 -7.74 -12.71 2.27
CA ARG A 77 -8.28 -11.53 1.57
C ARG A 77 -9.67 -11.15 2.05
N GLY A 78 -10.55 -12.15 2.19
CA GLY A 78 -11.91 -11.96 2.69
C GLY A 78 -11.90 -11.38 4.10
N PHE A 79 -11.10 -11.93 5.00
CA PHE A 79 -10.95 -11.41 6.36
C PHE A 79 -10.42 -9.97 6.39
N VAL A 80 -9.43 -9.63 5.56
CA VAL A 80 -8.90 -8.26 5.47
C VAL A 80 -9.97 -7.28 4.99
N ILE A 81 -10.75 -7.63 3.97
CA ILE A 81 -11.84 -6.78 3.48
C ILE A 81 -12.89 -6.57 4.57
N LEU A 82 -13.31 -7.62 5.26
CA LEU A 82 -14.28 -7.52 6.35
C LEU A 82 -13.78 -6.69 7.53
N ALA A 83 -12.47 -6.71 7.81
CA ALA A 83 -11.88 -5.89 8.88
C ALA A 83 -11.75 -4.40 8.50
N LEU A 84 -11.73 -4.08 7.20
CA LEU A 84 -11.59 -2.72 6.67
C LEU A 84 -12.93 -2.07 6.27
N LEU A 85 -14.03 -2.83 6.21
CA LEU A 85 -15.40 -2.33 6.07
C LEU A 85 -15.97 -1.92 7.43
#